data_AF-A0A9E0SH87-F1
#
_entry.id   AF-A0A9E0SH87-F1
#
_cell.length_a   1.000
_cell.length_b   1.000
_cell.length_c   1.000
_cell.angle_alpha   90.00
_cell.angle_beta   90.00
_cell.angle_gamma   90.00
#
_symmetry.space_group_name_H-M   'P 1'
#
loop_
_entity.id
_entity.type
_entity.pdbx_description
1 polymer ?
#
loop_
_entity_poly.entity_id
_entity_poly.type
_entity_poly.pdbx_seq_one_letter_code
_entity_poly.pdbx_strand_id
1 'polypeptide(L)' 'MSDLSNQTSLSTGRIVLTDAERQPCEIWTRVMGYHRPVSSFNIGKKGEFHERQYFTERSAQLA' A
#
# COMPACT_ATOMS: atom_id res chain seq x y z
N MET A 1 -30.56 -2.70 9.65
CA MET A 1 -30.65 -3.43 8.38
C MET A 1 -30.38 -2.41 7.29
N SER A 2 -29.17 -2.38 6.75
CA SER A 2 -28.86 -1.51 5.60
C SER A 2 -29.40 -2.21 4.37
N ASP A 3 -30.26 -1.53 3.63
CA ASP A 3 -30.87 -2.05 2.42
C ASP A 3 -29.83 -2.11 1.30
N LEU A 4 -29.48 -3.32 0.84
CA LEU A 4 -28.51 -3.57 -0.23
C LEU A 4 -29.17 -3.53 -1.64
N SER A 5 -30.43 -3.14 -1.77
CA SER A 5 -31.19 -3.26 -3.03
C SER A 5 -30.81 -2.27 -4.14
N ASN A 6 -29.85 -1.37 -3.94
CA ASN A 6 -29.48 -0.35 -4.93
C ASN A 6 -28.03 -0.47 -5.43
N GLN A 7 -27.64 -1.65 -5.91
CA GLN A 7 -26.39 -1.84 -6.67
C GLN A 7 -26.70 -1.95 -8.18
N THR A 8 -27.43 -0.98 -8.71
CA THR A 8 -27.73 -0.91 -10.14
C THR A 8 -26.54 -0.28 -10.85
N SER A 9 -25.72 -1.12 -11.50
CA SER A 9 -24.69 -0.70 -12.46
C SER A 9 -23.52 0.11 -11.88
N LEU A 10 -22.55 -0.59 -11.28
CA LEU A 10 -21.18 -0.05 -11.17
C LEU A 10 -20.55 -0.12 -12.57
N SER A 11 -20.54 1.00 -13.29
CA SER A 11 -19.85 1.11 -14.58
C SER A 11 -18.39 0.72 -14.43
N THR A 12 -17.93 -0.26 -15.21
CA THR A 12 -16.54 -0.77 -15.21
C THR A 12 -15.57 0.21 -15.91
N GLY A 13 -15.77 1.51 -15.71
CA GLY A 13 -14.85 2.55 -16.16
C GLY A 13 -13.67 2.64 -15.21
N ARG A 14 -12.47 2.83 -15.74
CA ARG A 14 -11.28 3.12 -14.93
C ARG A 14 -11.47 4.47 -14.23
N ILE A 15 -11.64 4.46 -12.91
CA ILE A 15 -11.68 5.68 -12.10
C ILE A 15 -10.25 6.24 -12.01
N VAL A 16 -10.01 7.38 -12.64
CA VAL A 16 -8.74 8.11 -12.56
C VAL A 16 -9.00 9.41 -11.79
N LEU A 17 -8.43 9.53 -10.60
CA LEU A 17 -8.49 10.74 -9.79
C LEU A 17 -7.35 11.69 -10.14
N THR A 18 -7.67 12.98 -10.25
CA THR A 18 -6.67 14.06 -10.26
C THR A 18 -6.02 14.18 -8.88
N ASP A 19 -4.86 14.81 -8.78
CA ASP A 19 -4.17 14.96 -7.49
C ASP A 19 -4.95 15.81 -6.48
N ALA A 20 -5.76 16.75 -6.94
CA ALA A 20 -6.62 17.58 -6.10
C ALA A 20 -7.78 16.80 -5.45
N GLU A 21 -8.22 15.71 -6.08
CA GLU A 21 -9.29 14.84 -5.57
C GLU A 21 -8.77 13.75 -4.62
N ARG A 22 -7.44 13.59 -4.49
CA ARG A 22 -6.81 12.57 -3.65
C ARG A 22 -6.68 13.06 -2.21
N GLN A 23 -6.87 12.13 -1.28
CA GLN A 23 -6.57 12.33 0.13
C GLN A 23 -5.15 11.81 0.43
N PRO A 24 -4.25 12.63 1.02
CA PRO A 24 -2.97 12.15 1.51
C PRO A 24 -3.15 11.00 2.52
N CYS A 25 -2.39 9.93 2.35
CA CYS A 25 -2.38 8.78 3.24
C CYS A 25 -1.00 8.57 3.86
N GLU A 26 -0.96 8.17 5.14
CA GLU A 26 0.27 7.77 5.78
C GLU A 26 0.56 6.29 5.52
N ILE A 27 1.80 6.00 5.10
CA ILE A 27 2.25 4.63 4.85
C ILE A 27 2.87 4.07 6.13
N TRP A 28 2.41 2.91 6.57
CA TRP A 28 2.92 2.21 7.74
C TRP A 28 3.59 0.90 7.32
N THR A 29 4.71 0.57 7.97
CA THR A 29 5.42 -0.69 7.71
C THR A 29 5.94 -1.29 9.01
N ARG A 30 6.31 -2.57 8.98
CA ARG A 30 6.90 -3.25 10.14
C ARG A 30 8.40 -2.97 10.26
N VAL A 31 8.79 -2.54 11.46
CA VAL A 31 10.18 -2.36 11.88
C VAL A 31 10.41 -3.23 13.10
N MET A 32 11.25 -4.26 12.97
CA MET A 32 11.64 -5.14 14.08
C MET A 32 10.45 -5.69 14.90
N GLY A 33 9.30 -5.92 14.25
CA GLY A 33 8.10 -6.51 14.87
C GLY A 33 6.92 -5.57 15.10
N TYR A 34 7.11 -4.25 15.19
CA TYR A 34 6.01 -3.29 15.41
C TYR A 34 5.75 -2.41 14.17
N HIS A 35 4.56 -1.81 14.10
CA HIS A 35 4.19 -0.89 13.02
C HIS A 35 4.73 0.51 13.30
N ARG A 36 5.38 1.10 12.31
CA ARG A 36 5.91 2.47 12.36
C ARG A 36 5.57 3.20 11.06
N PRO A 37 5.19 4.48 11.11
CA PRO A 37 4.94 5.24 9.90
C PRO A 37 6.26 5.54 9.19
N VAL A 38 6.25 5.42 7.86
CA VAL A 38 7.41 5.67 7.00
C VAL A 38 7.85 7.14 7.09
N SER A 39 6.90 8.05 7.30
CA SER A 39 7.14 9.49 7.53
C SER A 39 8.11 9.76 8.69
N SER A 40 8.15 8.89 9.70
CA SER A 40 9.00 9.01 10.88
C SER A 40 10.46 8.57 10.64
N PHE A 41 10.79 8.00 9.48
CA PHE A 41 12.12 7.42 9.27
C PHE A 41 13.22 8.48 9.23
N ASN A 42 14.31 8.23 9.96
CA ASN A 42 15.54 9.01 9.85
C ASN A 42 16.35 8.55 8.63
N ILE A 43 17.44 9.26 8.31
CA ILE A 43 18.26 8.99 7.10
C ILE A 43 18.78 7.56 7.07
N GLY A 44 19.32 7.05 8.19
CA GLY A 44 19.83 5.68 8.27
C GLY A 44 18.75 4.62 8.05
N LYS A 45 17.55 4.83 8.63
CA LYS A 45 16.42 3.91 8.44
C LYS A 45 15.86 3.96 7.02
N LYS A 46 15.87 5.12 6.36
CA LYS A 46 15.50 5.23 4.94
C LYS A 46 16.46 4.42 4.06
N GLY A 47 17.77 4.49 4.33
CA GLY A 47 18.79 3.68 3.66
C GLY A 47 18.53 2.18 3.83
N GLU A 48 18.45 1.71 5.08
CA GLU A 48 18.14 0.29 5.34
C GLU A 48 16.83 -0.16 4.69
N PHE A 49 15.79 0.68 4.69
CA PHE A 49 14.50 0.33 4.10
C PHE A 49 14.59 0.17 2.58
N HIS A 50 15.39 0.99 1.88
CA HIS A 50 15.60 0.89 0.43
C HIS A 50 16.44 -0.33 0.03
N GLU A 51 17.27 -0.85 0.93
CA GLU A 51 18.09 -2.04 0.69
C GLU A 51 17.33 -3.36 0.95
N ARG A 52 16.10 -3.29 1.47
CA ARG A 52 15.28 -4.49 1.74
C ARG A 52 14.96 -5.24 0.45
N GLN A 53 15.27 -6.53 0.44
CA GLN A 53 14.84 -7.44 -0.61
C GLN A 53 13.49 -8.06 -0.25
N TYR A 54 12.55 -7.99 -1.19
CA TYR A 54 11.23 -8.59 -1.04
C TYR A 54 11.23 -9.99 -1.65
N PHE A 55 10.47 -10.87 -1.02
CA PHE A 55 10.19 -12.17 -1.60
C PHE A 55 9.52 -12.00 -2.97
N THR A 56 9.95 -12.81 -3.94
CA THR A 56 9.32 -12.93 -5.25
C THR A 56 9.15 -14.41 -5.56
N GLU A 57 7.93 -14.85 -5.83
CA GLU A 57 7.60 -16.27 -6.05
C GLU A 57 8.45 -16.89 -7.17
N ARG A 58 8.62 -16.16 -8.27
CA ARG A 58 9.44 -16.58 -9.42
C ARG A 58 10.89 -16.91 -9.03
N SER A 59 11.47 -16.19 -8.07
CA SER A 59 12.85 -16.39 -7.63
C SER A 59 13.01 -17.54 -6.62
N ALA A 60 11.90 -18.10 -6.14
CA ALA A 60 11.86 -19.15 -5.12
C ALA A 60 11.45 -20.52 -5.69
N GLN A 61 11.48 -20.68 -7.02
CA GLN A 61 11.14 -21.93 -7.68
C GLN A 61 12.20 -23.01 -7.38
N LEU A 62 11.75 -24.24 -7.12
CA LEU A 62 12.61 -25.41 -7.02
C LEU A 62 13.09 -25.80 -8.43
N ALA A 63 14.37 -26.10 -8.56
CA ALA A 63 14.99 -26.55 -9.82
C ALA A 63 14.46 -27.92 -10.25
#